data_AF-A0A662V334-F1
#
_entry.id   AF-A0A662V334-F1
#
_cell.length_a   1.000
_cell.length_b   1.000
_cell.length_c   1.000
_cell.angle_alpha   90.00
_cell.angle_beta   90.00
_cell.angle_gamma   90.00
#
_symmetry.space_group_name_H-M   'P 1'
#
loop_
_entity.id
_entity.type
_entity.pdbx_description
1 polymer ?
#
loop_
_entity_poly.entity_id
_entity_poly.type
_entity_poly.pdbx_seq_one_letter_code
_entity_poly.pdbx_strand_id
1 'polypeptide(L)'
;MIVDEAAKRVLEVLDEDLDVTDLCIGVRYTYAIVKGRYGLAMGVAHTLLSDLPHGVWLEEKPKVNDIVDYISSCNMLYKIVG
;
A
#
# COMPACT_ATOMS: atom_id res chain seq x y z
N MET A 1 12.37 10.00 2.85
CA MET A 1 12.63 9.58 1.45
C MET A 1 11.65 10.31 0.54
N ILE A 2 11.96 10.45 -0.76
CA ILE A 2 11.04 11.09 -1.72
C ILE A 2 9.65 10.42 -1.71
N VAL A 3 9.60 9.09 -1.53
CA VAL A 3 8.34 8.34 -1.44
C VAL A 3 7.49 8.72 -0.23
N ASP A 4 8.10 9.02 0.92
CA ASP A 4 7.37 9.44 2.12
C ASP A 4 6.74 10.84 1.93
N GLU A 5 7.43 11.74 1.23
CA GLU A 5 6.89 13.06 0.90
C GLU A 5 5.73 12.96 -0.10
N ALA A 6 5.85 12.08 -1.10
CA ALA A 6 4.78 11.80 -2.06
C ALA A 6 3.54 11.25 -1.33
N ALA A 7 3.72 10.28 -0.43
CA ALA A 7 2.63 9.71 0.37
C ALA A 7 1.91 10.76 1.21
N LYS A 8 2.66 11.63 1.90
CA LYS A 8 2.08 12.74 2.68
C LYS A 8 1.25 13.67 1.81
N ARG A 9 1.75 14.05 0.63
CA ARG A 9 1.00 14.91 -0.30
C ARG A 9 -0.26 14.24 -0.83
N VAL A 10 -0.24 12.93 -1.08
CA VAL A 10 -1.44 12.18 -1.48
C VAL A 10 -2.50 12.22 -0.36
N LEU A 11 -2.10 12.02 0.90
CA LEU A 11 -3.04 12.09 2.02
C LEU A 11 -3.61 13.51 2.24
N GLU A 12 -2.81 14.55 2.02
CA GLU A 12 -3.27 15.95 2.16
C GLU A 12 -4.32 16.35 1.12
N VAL A 13 -4.30 15.74 -0.07
CA VAL A 13 -5.27 16.03 -1.15
C VAL A 13 -6.48 15.09 -1.14
N LEU A 14 -6.45 14.04 -0.31
CA LEU A 14 -7.52 13.08 -0.20
C LEU A 14 -8.73 13.73 0.50
N ASP A 15 -9.86 13.85 -0.21
CA ASP A 15 -11.08 14.52 0.28
C ASP A 15 -12.12 13.54 0.84
N GLU A 16 -11.81 12.25 0.88
CA GLU A 16 -12.70 11.18 1.35
C GLU A 16 -11.94 10.02 2.01
N ASP A 17 -12.63 9.28 2.89
CA ASP A 17 -12.10 8.02 3.41
C ASP A 17 -12.25 6.91 2.36
N LEU A 18 -11.15 6.20 2.09
CA LEU A 18 -11.11 5.07 1.17
C LEU A 18 -11.03 3.74 1.92
N ASP A 19 -11.83 2.76 1.50
CA ASP A 19 -11.78 1.40 2.06
C ASP A 19 -11.00 0.45 1.14
N VAL A 20 -10.01 -0.26 1.70
CA VAL A 20 -9.19 -1.25 0.96
C VAL A 20 -9.98 -2.54 0.75
N THR A 21 -10.82 -2.62 -0.26
CA THR A 21 -11.69 -3.79 -0.51
C THR A 21 -10.95 -5.12 -0.73
N ASP A 22 -9.79 -5.10 -1.39
CA ASP A 22 -8.98 -6.30 -1.66
C ASP A 22 -7.49 -5.96 -1.74
N LEU A 23 -6.64 -6.92 -1.40
CA LEU A 23 -5.18 -6.79 -1.40
C LEU A 23 -4.55 -8.17 -1.64
N CYS A 24 -3.62 -8.25 -2.58
CA CYS A 24 -2.82 -9.45 -2.79
C CYS A 24 -1.35 -9.12 -3.00
N ILE A 25 -0.48 -9.77 -2.22
CA ILE A 25 0.96 -9.77 -2.44
C ILE A 25 1.29 -10.89 -3.43
N GLY A 26 1.39 -10.53 -4.71
CA GLY A 26 1.71 -11.47 -5.77
C GLY A 26 3.21 -11.56 -6.03
N VAL A 27 3.58 -12.57 -6.82
CA VAL A 27 4.98 -12.91 -7.14
C VAL A 27 5.67 -11.83 -8.00
N ARG A 28 4.94 -11.24 -8.96
CA ARG A 28 5.46 -10.17 -9.84
C ARG A 28 4.90 -8.81 -9.52
N TYR A 29 3.65 -8.77 -9.06
CA TYR A 29 2.96 -7.54 -8.71
C TYR A 29 2.14 -7.78 -7.45
N THR A 30 2.16 -6.79 -6.58
CA THR A 30 1.20 -6.61 -5.50
C THR A 30 0.13 -5.65 -5.98
N TYR A 31 -1.13 -5.95 -5.69
CA TYR A 31 -2.23 -5.05 -5.99
C TYR A 31 -3.01 -4.71 -4.73
N ALA A 32 -3.58 -3.50 -4.71
CA ALA A 32 -4.57 -3.07 -3.74
C ALA A 32 -5.78 -2.47 -4.48
N ILE A 33 -6.99 -2.88 -4.10
CA ILE A 33 -8.24 -2.33 -4.62
C ILE A 33 -8.89 -1.50 -3.52
N VAL A 34 -9.14 -0.23 -3.82
CA VAL A 34 -9.81 0.72 -2.92
C VAL A 34 -11.19 1.09 -3.44
N LYS A 35 -12.12 1.37 -2.52
CA LYS A 35 -13.45 1.87 -2.80
C LYS A 35 -13.63 3.27 -2.22
N GLY A 36 -14.02 4.21 -3.07
CA GLY A 36 -14.47 5.55 -2.70
C GLY A 36 -15.90 5.82 -3.17
N ARG A 37 -16.33 7.08 -3.09
CA ARG A 37 -17.69 7.52 -3.50
C ARG A 37 -18.00 7.27 -4.98
N TYR A 38 -16.97 7.28 -5.83
CA TYR A 38 -17.13 7.15 -7.29
C TYR A 38 -16.95 5.72 -7.82
N GLY A 39 -16.63 4.76 -6.95
CA GLY A 39 -16.47 3.36 -7.34
C GLY A 39 -15.15 2.76 -6.86
N LEU A 40 -14.60 1.86 -7.68
CA LEU A 40 -13.39 1.10 -7.38
C LEU A 40 -12.21 1.62 -8.18
N ALA A 41 -11.03 1.63 -7.55
CA ALA A 41 -9.75 1.87 -8.18
C ALA A 41 -8.74 0.80 -7.74
N MET A 42 -7.78 0.48 -8.61
CA MET A 42 -6.75 -0.52 -8.34
C MET A 42 -5.37 0.09 -8.55
N GLY A 43 -4.54 -0.02 -7.52
CA GLY A 43 -3.10 0.29 -7.56
C GLY A 43 -2.30 -0.99 -7.69
N VAL A 44 -1.15 -0.92 -8.38
CA VAL A 44 -0.21 -2.02 -8.50
C VAL A 44 1.22 -1.56 -8.23
N ALA A 45 1.97 -2.40 -7.54
CA ALA A 45 3.39 -2.21 -7.27
C ALA A 45 4.16 -3.46 -7.71
N HIS A 46 5.35 -3.28 -8.28
CA HIS A 46 6.18 -4.40 -8.70
C HIS A 46 6.80 -5.10 -7.49
N THR A 47 6.72 -6.43 -7.44
CA THR A 47 7.25 -7.24 -6.35
C THR A 47 8.58 -7.87 -6.76
N LEU A 48 9.65 -7.50 -6.05
CA LEU A 48 10.94 -8.18 -6.14
C LEU A 48 10.99 -9.29 -5.09
N LEU A 49 10.75 -10.54 -5.51
CA LEU A 49 10.76 -11.69 -4.59
C LEU A 49 12.05 -11.83 -3.79
N SER A 50 13.19 -11.44 -4.36
CA SER A 50 14.49 -11.46 -3.70
C SER A 50 14.53 -10.57 -2.46
N ASP A 51 13.67 -9.56 -2.42
CA ASP A 51 13.67 -8.52 -1.40
C ASP A 51 12.56 -8.77 -0.35
N LEU A 52 11.68 -9.75 -0.58
CA LEU A 52 10.65 -10.12 0.38
C LEU A 52 11.27 -10.87 1.56
N PRO A 53 11.07 -10.41 2.81
CA PRO A 53 11.57 -11.11 3.98
C PRO A 53 10.82 -12.41 4.20
N HIS A 54 11.53 -13.42 4.68
CA HIS A 54 10.94 -14.70 5.06
C HIS A 54 10.19 -14.58 6.39
N GLY A 55 8.98 -15.14 6.46
CA GLY A 55 8.21 -15.27 7.70
C GLY A 55 7.52 -14.00 8.18
N VAL A 56 7.43 -12.95 7.34
CA VAL A 56 6.65 -11.74 7.62
C VAL A 56 5.35 -11.79 6.82
N TRP A 57 4.25 -11.45 7.47
CA TRP A 57 2.92 -11.43 6.89
C TRP A 57 2.21 -10.15 7.31
N LEU A 58 1.25 -9.69 6.49
CA LEU A 58 0.31 -8.67 6.94
C LEU A 58 -0.67 -9.30 7.92
N GLU A 59 -0.66 -8.85 9.17
CA GLU A 59 -1.58 -9.34 10.20
C GLU A 59 -2.97 -8.72 10.04
N GLU A 60 -3.03 -7.46 9.64
CA GLU A 60 -4.26 -6.70 9.46
C GLU A 60 -4.40 -6.15 8.04
N LYS A 61 -5.65 -5.95 7.62
CA LYS A 61 -5.95 -5.24 6.39
C LYS A 61 -5.48 -3.78 6.54
N PRO A 62 -4.59 -3.29 5.66
CA PRO A 62 -4.07 -1.94 5.77
C PRO A 62 -5.19 -0.91 5.57
N LYS A 63 -5.10 0.22 6.27
CA LYS A 63 -5.94 1.38 6.03
C LYS A 63 -5.17 2.39 5.20
N VAL A 64 -5.87 3.11 4.34
CA VAL A 64 -5.26 4.15 3.50
C VAL A 64 -4.59 5.23 4.35
N ASN A 65 -5.15 5.56 5.52
CA ASN A 65 -4.58 6.56 6.41
C ASN A 65 -3.24 6.15 7.04
N ASP A 66 -2.92 4.84 7.05
CA ASP A 66 -1.68 4.32 7.63
C ASP A 66 -0.56 4.21 6.57
N ILE A 67 -0.84 4.55 5.29
CA ILE A 67 0.06 4.33 4.14
C ILE A 67 1.47 4.91 4.34
N VAL A 68 1.58 6.03 5.06
CA VAL A 68 2.88 6.66 5.35
C VAL A 68 3.75 5.77 6.24
N ASP A 69 3.15 5.06 7.20
CA ASP A 69 3.87 4.14 8.10
C ASP A 69 4.37 2.92 7.32
N TYR A 70 3.56 2.43 6.37
CA TYR A 70 3.94 1.34 5.46
C TYR A 70 5.10 1.72 4.54
N ILE A 71 4.97 2.84 3.82
CA ILE A 71 6.00 3.34 2.87
C ILE A 71 7.31 3.65 3.59
N SER A 72 7.24 4.20 4.80
CA SER A 72 8.43 4.56 5.58
C SER A 72 9.17 3.35 6.12
N SER A 73 8.56 2.17 6.11
CA SER A 73 9.18 0.94 6.61
C SER A 73 10.44 0.57 5.81
N CYS A 74 11.44 0.04 6.52
CA CYS A 74 12.60 -0.60 5.88
C CYS A 74 12.29 -2.02 5.39
N ASN A 75 11.14 -2.58 5.78
CA ASN A 75 10.71 -3.89 5.33
C ASN A 75 10.02 -3.77 3.96
N MET A 76 10.53 -4.49 2.97
CA MET A 76 10.05 -4.40 1.59
C MET A 76 8.58 -4.81 1.45
N LEU A 77 8.09 -5.75 2.27
CA LEU A 77 6.69 -6.15 2.25
C LEU A 77 5.77 -4.97 2.58
N TYR A 78 6.08 -4.22 3.64
CA TYR A 78 5.29 -3.04 4.00
C TYR A 78 5.47 -1.91 2.98
N LYS A 79 6.69 -1.71 2.46
CA LYS A 79 6.97 -0.66 1.46
C LYS A 79 6.27 -0.89 0.12
N ILE A 80 6.03 -2.15 -0.29
CA ILE A 80 5.31 -2.48 -1.53
C ILE A 80 3.79 -2.30 -1.35
N VAL A 81 3.29 -2.50 -0.13
CA VAL A 81 1.86 -2.42 0.20
C VAL A 81 1.39 -0.97 0.36
N GLY A 82 2.25 -0.12 0.92
CA GLY A 82 2.01 1.32 0.98
C GLY A 82 2.32 2.00 -0.34
#